data_AF-A0AAE2BW98-F1
#
_entry.id   AF-A0AAE2BW98-F1
#
_cell.length_a   1.000
_cell.length_b   1.000
_cell.length_c   1.000
_cell.angle_alpha   90.00
_cell.angle_beta   90.00
_cell.angle_gamma   90.00
#
_symmetry.space_group_name_H-M   'P 1'
#
loop_
_entity.id
_entity.type
_entity.pdbx_description
1 polymer ?
#
loop_
_entity_poly.entity_id
_entity_poly.type
_entity_poly.pdbx_seq_one_letter_code
_entity_poly.pdbx_strand_id
1 'polypeptide(L)'
;MLLYKQKKNQPSKGNRFLISVTVLGSAGPIRFVVNEDELVAAVIDTALKSYAREGRLPILGSDLNNFMLYCPIAGTEALSPWETIGSAGVRNFMLCKKPQKRIPLTVRSHLQSPGRDLEAGRLGFINLSISRSFTE
;
A
#
# COMPACT_ATOMS: atom_id res chain seq x y z
N MET A 1 21.36 26.39 -19.90
CA MET A 1 21.30 26.76 -18.47
C MET A 1 19.97 26.27 -17.89
N LEU A 2 19.99 25.19 -17.10
CA LEU A 2 18.78 24.66 -16.47
C LEU A 2 18.43 25.52 -15.24
N LEU A 3 17.39 26.35 -15.37
CA LEU A 3 16.80 27.09 -14.25
C LEU A 3 16.20 26.08 -13.26
N TYR A 4 16.95 25.74 -12.23
CA TYR A 4 16.39 25.10 -11.04
C TYR A 4 15.46 26.12 -10.37
N LYS A 5 14.15 26.04 -10.68
CA LYS A 5 13.10 26.77 -9.97
C LYS A 5 13.12 26.28 -8.52
N GLN A 6 13.92 26.94 -7.68
CA GLN A 6 13.89 26.74 -6.24
C GLN A 6 12.50 27.19 -5.77
N LYS A 7 11.65 26.20 -5.49
CA LYS A 7 10.38 26.41 -4.78
C LYS A 7 10.75 26.96 -3.42
N LYS A 8 10.58 28.26 -3.25
CA LYS A 8 10.83 29.02 -2.02
C LYS A 8 9.97 28.42 -0.91
N ASN A 9 10.56 27.53 -0.12
CA ASN A 9 9.98 27.07 1.14
C ASN A 9 9.99 28.28 2.05
N GLN A 10 8.84 28.96 2.14
CA GLN A 10 8.63 29.96 3.18
C GLN A 10 9.00 29.32 4.52
N PRO A 11 9.77 30.01 5.38
CA PRO A 11 10.00 29.52 6.73
C PRO A 11 8.67 29.68 7.48
N SER A 12 7.77 28.72 7.29
CA SER A 12 6.68 28.51 8.23
C SER A 12 7.33 28.37 9.60
N LYS A 13 6.84 29.16 10.55
CA LYS A 13 7.24 29.18 11.95
C LYS A 13 6.77 27.90 12.66
N GLY A 14 6.93 26.75 12.00
CA GLY A 14 6.63 25.41 12.52
C GLY A 14 7.94 24.71 12.81
N ASN A 15 8.00 23.93 13.89
CA ASN A 15 9.24 23.25 14.19
C ASN A 15 9.50 22.21 13.10
N ARG A 16 10.69 22.29 12.51
CA ARG A 16 11.11 21.35 11.47
C ARG A 16 11.87 20.24 12.13
N PHE A 17 11.55 19.02 11.75
CA PHE A 17 12.20 17.86 12.31
C PHE A 17 12.61 16.88 11.21
N LEU A 18 13.65 16.13 11.51
CA LEU A 18 14.15 15.09 10.63
C LEU A 18 13.33 13.82 10.86
N ILE A 19 12.78 13.28 9.78
CA ILE A 19 12.09 12.00 9.79
C ILE A 19 12.89 10.96 9.01
N SER A 20 12.70 9.70 9.38
CA SER A 20 13.28 8.52 8.75
C SER A 20 12.14 7.63 8.26
N VAL A 21 12.01 7.49 6.95
CA VAL A 21 10.96 6.70 6.31
C VAL A 21 11.56 5.43 5.73
N THR A 22 11.20 4.28 6.28
CA THR A 22 11.57 2.96 5.77
C THR A 22 10.52 2.47 4.80
N VAL A 23 10.89 2.20 3.55
CA VAL A 23 9.95 1.63 2.57
C VAL A 23 10.03 0.10 2.66
N LEU A 24 8.88 -0.57 2.65
CA LEU A 24 8.87 -2.03 2.56
C LEU A 24 9.56 -2.50 1.26
N GLY A 25 10.59 -3.34 1.42
CA GLY A 25 11.36 -3.90 0.32
C GLY A 25 12.50 -3.01 -0.20
N SER A 26 12.76 -1.84 0.40
CA SER A 26 13.94 -1.03 0.04
C SER A 26 15.21 -1.49 0.76
N ALA A 27 16.36 -1.09 0.22
CA ALA A 27 17.68 -1.33 0.82
C ALA A 27 17.94 -0.55 2.13
N GLY A 28 17.06 0.37 2.51
CA GLY A 28 17.22 1.16 3.73
C GLY A 28 16.23 2.31 3.86
N PRO A 29 16.28 3.06 4.98
CA PRO A 29 15.44 4.23 5.22
C PRO A 29 15.89 5.44 4.39
N ILE A 30 14.95 6.34 4.14
CA ILE A 30 15.18 7.66 3.53
C ILE A 30 14.98 8.71 4.61
N ARG A 31 15.90 9.65 4.71
CA ARG A 31 15.90 10.69 5.74
C ARG A 31 15.74 12.05 5.10
N PHE A 32 14.73 12.80 5.53
CA PHE A 32 14.48 14.16 5.05
C PHE A 32 13.80 15.01 6.12
N VAL A 33 13.87 16.32 5.95
CA VAL A 33 13.32 17.29 6.90
C VAL A 33 11.91 17.66 6.48
N VAL A 34 10.97 17.59 7.43
CA VAL A 34 9.57 17.99 7.27
C VAL A 34 9.17 18.97 8.37
N ASN A 35 8.07 19.69 8.14
CA ASN A 35 7.44 20.53 9.16
C ASN A 35 6.44 19.69 9.96
N GLU A 36 6.21 20.04 11.23
CA GLU A 36 5.17 19.41 12.05
C GLU A 36 3.75 19.58 11.50
N ASP A 37 3.47 20.74 10.88
CA ASP A 37 2.16 21.07 10.31
C ASP A 37 1.91 20.39 8.95
N GLU A 38 2.86 19.62 8.44
CA GLU A 38 2.74 18.99 7.12
C GLU A 38 1.78 17.80 7.18
N LEU A 39 0.90 17.69 6.18
CA LEU A 39 0.00 16.56 6.06
C LEU A 39 0.75 15.28 5.69
N VAL A 40 0.31 14.14 6.22
CA VAL A 40 0.85 12.81 5.90
C VAL A 40 0.84 12.56 4.39
N ALA A 41 -0.18 13.00 3.65
CA ALA A 41 -0.23 12.88 2.19
C ALA A 41 0.97 13.57 1.49
N ALA A 42 1.36 14.75 1.95
CA ALA A 42 2.49 15.49 1.39
C ALA A 42 3.84 14.89 1.83
N VAL A 43 3.91 14.33 3.04
CA VAL A 43 5.07 13.55 3.49
C VAL A 43 5.28 12.30 2.62
N ILE A 44 4.21 11.61 2.24
CA ILE A 44 4.28 10.46 1.32
C ILE A 44 4.79 10.92 -0.05
N ASP A 45 4.27 12.02 -0.60
CA ASP A 45 4.72 12.56 -1.90
C ASP A 45 6.20 12.91 -1.90
N THR A 46 6.65 13.61 -0.85
CA THR A 46 8.07 13.98 -0.69
C THR A 46 8.96 12.76 -0.47
N ALA A 47 8.49 11.73 0.24
CA ALA A 47 9.19 10.46 0.38
C ALA A 47 9.34 9.74 -0.96
N LEU A 48 8.27 9.62 -1.75
CA LEU A 48 8.31 8.99 -3.08
C LEU A 48 9.23 9.74 -4.04
N LYS A 49 9.18 11.07 -4.05
CA LYS A 49 10.09 11.91 -4.85
C LYS A 49 11.54 11.72 -4.41
N SER A 50 11.81 11.71 -3.11
CA SER A 50 13.16 11.49 -2.59
C SER A 50 13.67 10.09 -2.95
N TYR A 51 12.81 9.08 -2.86
CA TYR A 51 13.11 7.71 -3.26
C TYR A 51 13.50 7.60 -4.74
N ALA A 52 12.71 8.22 -5.62
CA ALA A 52 12.99 8.26 -7.05
C ALA A 52 14.28 9.03 -7.36
N ARG A 53 14.55 10.12 -6.62
CA ARG A 53 15.78 10.91 -6.77
C ARG A 53 17.04 10.18 -6.34
N GLU A 54 16.95 9.31 -5.33
CA GLU A 54 18.05 8.44 -4.92
C GLU A 54 18.25 7.26 -5.89
N GLY A 55 17.30 6.98 -6.80
CA GLY A 55 17.39 5.87 -7.75
C GLY A 55 17.31 4.50 -7.07
N ARG A 56 16.58 4.40 -5.95
CA ARG A 56 16.46 3.14 -5.20
C ARG A 56 15.54 2.14 -5.88
N LEU A 57 15.72 0.87 -5.52
CA LEU A 57 14.86 -0.25 -5.93
C LEU A 57 14.15 -0.83 -4.69
N PRO A 58 12.87 -1.23 -4.81
CA PRO A 58 12.03 -1.27 -6.02
C PRO A 58 11.53 0.09 -6.50
N ILE A 59 11.33 0.24 -7.82
CA ILE A 59 10.76 1.46 -8.41
C ILE A 59 9.33 1.65 -7.88
N LEU A 60 9.17 2.66 -7.03
CA LEU A 60 7.87 3.09 -6.53
C LEU A 60 7.22 4.02 -7.56
N GLY A 61 5.92 3.82 -7.81
CA GLY A 61 5.15 4.76 -8.61
C GLY A 61 4.92 6.09 -7.88
N SER A 62 4.37 7.07 -8.59
CA SER A 62 4.06 8.41 -8.05
C SER A 62 2.68 8.52 -7.40
N ASP A 63 1.95 7.41 -7.28
CA ASP A 63 0.57 7.41 -6.82
C ASP A 63 0.49 7.33 -5.29
N LEU A 64 0.10 8.44 -4.65
CA LEU A 64 -0.02 8.58 -3.20
C LEU A 64 -1.09 7.68 -2.58
N ASN A 65 -2.18 7.42 -3.32
CA ASN A 65 -3.33 6.68 -2.80
C ASN A 65 -2.99 5.20 -2.57
N ASN A 66 -2.03 4.68 -3.33
CA ASN A 66 -1.52 3.32 -3.19
C ASN A 66 -0.56 3.13 -2.01
N PHE A 67 -0.23 4.17 -1.24
CA PHE A 67 0.66 4.04 -0.09
C PHE A 67 -0.03 4.42 1.23
N MET A 68 0.45 3.82 2.32
CA MET A 68 0.10 4.13 3.70
C MET A 68 1.37 4.34 4.51
N LEU A 69 1.33 5.32 5.41
CA LEU A 69 2.41 5.59 6.35
C LEU A 69 2.04 5.00 7.72
N TYR A 70 2.93 4.19 8.26
CA TYR A 70 2.76 3.51 9.56
C TYR A 70 3.77 4.03 10.57
N CYS A 71 3.35 4.10 11.83
CA CYS A 71 4.23 4.37 12.96
C CYS A 71 4.62 3.04 13.63
N PRO A 72 5.90 2.62 13.61
CA PRO A 72 6.30 1.37 14.26
C PRO A 72 6.10 1.35 15.78
N ILE A 73 6.06 2.54 16.40
CA ILE A 73 6.06 2.71 17.87
C ILE A 73 4.63 2.85 18.40
N ALA A 74 3.70 3.41 17.63
CA ALA A 74 2.32 3.67 18.05
C ALA A 74 1.35 2.50 17.77
N GLY A 75 1.87 1.35 17.34
CA GLY A 75 1.06 0.20 16.93
C GLY A 75 0.77 0.18 15.42
N THR A 76 0.15 -0.89 14.93
CA THR A 76 -0.19 -1.13 13.51
C THR A 76 -1.25 -0.19 12.92
N GLU A 77 -1.43 1.00 13.48
CA GLU A 77 -2.36 2.00 12.98
C GLU A 77 -1.71 2.80 11.84
N ALA A 78 -2.38 2.81 10.68
CA ALA A 78 -1.97 3.62 9.54
C ALA A 78 -2.35 5.08 9.81
N LEU A 79 -1.42 6.00 9.60
CA LEU A 79 -1.70 7.42 9.71
C LEU A 79 -2.64 7.87 8.60
N SER A 80 -3.61 8.70 8.99
CA SER A 80 -4.57 9.24 8.04
C SER A 80 -3.89 10.26 7.12
N PRO A 81 -4.17 10.28 5.80
CA PRO A 81 -3.55 11.24 4.87
C PRO A 81 -3.81 12.71 5.20
N TRP A 82 -4.90 12.98 5.94
CA TRP A 82 -5.36 14.29 6.38
C TRP A 82 -4.82 14.72 7.75
N GLU A 83 -4.07 13.85 8.40
CA GLU A 83 -3.47 14.12 9.69
C GLU A 83 -2.11 14.82 9.51
N THR A 84 -1.71 15.60 10.51
CA THR A 84 -0.40 16.24 10.54
C THR A 84 0.66 15.28 11.06
N ILE A 85 1.83 15.29 10.44
CA ILE A 85 2.92 14.37 10.80
C ILE A 85 3.46 14.62 12.21
N GLY A 86 3.36 15.86 12.71
CA GLY A 86 3.75 16.22 14.07
C GLY A 86 2.88 15.58 15.16
N SER A 87 1.60 15.30 14.87
CA SER A 87 0.67 14.71 15.85
C SER A 87 1.07 13.30 16.25
N ALA A 88 1.75 12.57 15.37
CA ALA A 88 2.21 11.21 15.64
C ALA A 88 3.34 11.16 16.70
N GLY A 89 4.02 12.28 16.98
CA GLY A 89 5.08 12.36 18.00
C GLY A 89 6.32 11.49 17.73
N VAL A 90 6.43 10.88 16.55
CA VAL A 90 7.51 9.96 16.18
C VAL A 90 8.34 10.48 15.02
N ARG A 91 9.57 9.96 14.90
CA ARG A 91 10.51 10.31 13.82
C ARG A 91 10.75 9.18 12.83
N ASN A 92 10.35 7.95 13.17
CA ASN A 92 10.53 6.77 12.34
C ASN A 92 9.18 6.35 11.79
N PHE A 93 9.07 6.24 10.48
CA PHE A 93 7.86 5.84 9.79
C PHE A 93 8.15 4.71 8.83
N MET A 94 7.14 3.89 8.54
CA MET A 94 7.20 2.83 7.55
C MET A 94 6.21 3.12 6.43
N LEU A 95 6.71 3.17 5.19
CA LEU A 95 5.88 3.36 4.00
C LEU A 95 5.55 2.00 3.39
N CYS A 96 4.27 1.68 3.39
CA CYS A 96 3.74 0.42 2.88
C CYS A 96 2.90 0.67 1.64
N LYS A 97 3.02 -0.21 0.64
CA LYS A 97 2.14 -0.20 -0.53
C LYS A 97 0.85 -0.94 -0.18
N LYS A 98 -0.30 -0.29 -0.35
CA LYS A 98 -1.62 -0.93 -0.26
C LYS A 98 -1.72 -2.00 -1.35
N PRO A 99 -2.25 -3.19 -1.05
CA PRO A 99 -2.63 -4.13 -2.09
C PRO A 99 -3.76 -3.48 -2.90
N GLN A 100 -3.43 -3.07 -4.12
CA GLN A 100 -4.44 -2.57 -5.05
C GLN A 100 -5.43 -3.71 -5.28
N LYS A 101 -6.69 -3.49 -4.89
CA LYS A 101 -7.78 -4.44 -5.12
C LYS A 101 -7.97 -4.52 -6.63
N ARG A 102 -7.15 -5.33 -7.31
CA ARG A 102 -7.43 -5.78 -8.66
C ARG A 102 -8.72 -6.56 -8.51
N ILE A 103 -9.85 -5.92 -8.80
CA ILE A 103 -11.02 -6.64 -9.27
C ILE A 103 -10.49 -7.47 -10.44
N PRO A 104 -10.40 -8.81 -10.33
CA PRO A 104 -10.14 -9.60 -11.51
C PRO A 104 -11.30 -9.26 -12.43
N LEU A 105 -10.99 -8.66 -13.58
CA LEU A 105 -11.96 -8.52 -14.65
C LEU A 105 -12.39 -9.94 -14.99
N THR A 106 -13.53 -10.35 -14.45
CA THR A 106 -14.26 -11.55 -14.86
C THR A 106 -14.33 -11.48 -16.37
N VAL A 107 -13.60 -12.36 -17.04
CA VAL A 107 -13.79 -12.63 -18.46
C VAL A 107 -15.26 -13.02 -18.59
N ARG A 108 -16.08 -12.06 -19.05
CA ARG A 108 -17.44 -12.31 -19.50
C ARG A 108 -17.30 -13.11 -20.79
N SER A 109 -17.25 -14.44 -20.70
CA SER A 109 -17.56 -15.30 -21.84
C SER A 109 -19.07 -15.22 -22.08
N HIS A 110 -19.45 -14.34 -23.00
CA HIS A 110 -20.81 -14.25 -23.51
C HIS A 110 -21.11 -15.49 -24.35
N LEU A 111 -22.13 -16.24 -23.91
CA LEU A 111 -23.09 -17.00 -24.71
C LEU A 111 -22.55 -18.06 -25.69
N GLN A 112 -22.75 -19.33 -25.34
CA GLN A 112 -23.33 -20.29 -26.29
C GLN A 112 -24.14 -21.34 -25.51
N SER A 113 -25.42 -21.04 -25.30
CA SER A 113 -26.41 -22.09 -25.13
C SER A 113 -26.59 -22.82 -26.48
N PRO A 114 -26.81 -24.14 -26.45
CA PRO A 114 -27.94 -24.67 -27.16
C PRO A 114 -28.75 -25.58 -26.24
N GLY A 115 -30.07 -25.43 -26.33
CA GLY A 115 -31.02 -26.18 -25.52
C GLY A 115 -31.51 -27.46 -26.18
N ARG A 116 -32.19 -28.24 -25.32
CA ARG A 116 -33.04 -29.42 -25.56
C ARG A 116 -32.20 -30.67 -25.88
N ASP A 117 -32.36 -31.81 -25.20
CA ASP A 117 -33.60 -32.59 -25.15
C ASP A 117 -33.78 -33.42 -23.85
N LEU A 118 -35.02 -33.86 -23.66
CA LEU A 118 -35.63 -34.59 -22.55
C LEU A 118 -35.34 -36.11 -22.62
N GLU A 119 -34.79 -36.71 -21.57
CA GLU A 119 -35.10 -38.08 -21.06
C GLU A 119 -34.28 -38.36 -19.79
N ALA A 120 -34.90 -38.44 -18.62
CA ALA A 120 -35.44 -39.66 -18.01
C ALA A 120 -34.37 -40.50 -17.25
N GLY A 121 -34.59 -40.60 -15.94
CA GLY A 121 -34.27 -41.79 -15.15
C GLY A 121 -32.80 -42.03 -14.79
N ARG A 122 -32.43 -41.71 -13.55
CA ARG A 122 -32.29 -42.73 -12.49
C ARG A 122 -31.92 -42.12 -11.15
N LEU A 123 -32.79 -42.40 -10.19
CA LEU A 123 -32.45 -42.42 -8.78
C LEU A 123 -31.37 -43.46 -8.52
N GLY A 124 -30.47 -43.14 -7.59
CA GLY A 124 -29.62 -44.10 -6.92
C GLY A 124 -28.15 -43.70 -6.90
N PHE A 125 -27.37 -43.94 -5.86
CA PHE A 125 -27.63 -44.44 -4.52
C PHE A 125 -26.44 -43.93 -3.68
N ILE A 126 -26.72 -43.74 -2.40
CA ILE A 126 -25.79 -43.73 -1.26
C ILE A 126 -24.61 -44.70 -1.36
N ASN A 127 -23.47 -44.27 -0.78
CA ASN A 127 -22.44 -45.02 -0.01
C ASN A 127 -21.03 -44.54 -0.38
N LEU A 128 -20.01 -44.55 0.48
CA LEU A 128 -19.85 -44.79 1.92
C LEU A 128 -18.37 -44.49 2.19
N SER A 129 -18.11 -43.98 3.39
CA SER A 129 -16.85 -43.98 4.15
C SER A 129 -15.73 -44.91 3.67
N ILE A 130 -14.47 -44.50 3.86
CA ILE A 130 -13.65 -45.17 4.88
C ILE A 130 -12.46 -44.33 5.38
N SER A 131 -12.28 -44.41 6.69
CA SER A 131 -11.26 -43.84 7.55
C SER A 131 -9.83 -44.35 7.30
N ARG A 132 -8.84 -43.56 7.75
CA ARG A 132 -7.56 -43.95 8.38
C ARG A 132 -7.12 -42.70 9.17
N SER A 133 -7.18 -42.59 10.51
CA SER A 133 -6.45 -43.36 11.56
C SER A 133 -4.97 -43.48 11.18
N PHE A 134 -3.96 -43.11 11.96
CA PHE A 134 -3.74 -43.27 13.40
C PHE A 134 -2.30 -42.73 13.69
N THR A 135 -2.14 -41.92 14.73
CA THR A 135 -1.05 -41.89 15.76
C THR A 135 0.43 -42.01 15.38
N GLU A 136 1.24 -41.05 15.84
CA GLU A 136 2.18 -41.16 16.98
C GLU A 136 2.45 -39.78 17.59
#